data_AF-A0A1I0SQ79-F1
#
_entry.id   AF-A0A1I0SQ79-F1
#
_cell.length_a   1.000
_cell.length_b   1.000
_cell.length_c   1.000
_cell.angle_alpha   90.00
_cell.angle_beta   90.00
_cell.angle_gamma   90.00
#
_symmetry.space_group_name_H-M   'P 1'
#
loop_
_entity.id
_entity.type
_entity.pdbx_description
1 polymer ?
#
loop_
_entity_poly.entity_id
_entity_poly.type
_entity_poly.pdbx_seq_one_letter_code
_entity_poly.pdbx_strand_id
1 'polypeptide(L)'
;MGDHADLAAGQIPPEFEKWLPLSAAQCRELCPAILAAQLKQESGFTVGLTSPSGAQGYAQFLPGTWASYGYPVDEAGQVTGPAGAGDPNDVGDAVMAQGRYNCAVADTLRPGIESGAISGDPVALMLAGYNAGPGAVQQFGGTPPYAETQNYVTTITGTAAAYDLAR
;
A
#
# COMPACT_ATOMS: atom_id res chain seq x y z
N MET A 1 11.09 -17.44 -5.33
CA MET A 1 10.67 -16.04 -5.50
C MET A 1 10.94 -15.69 -6.94
N GLY A 2 9.88 -15.73 -7.76
CA GLY A 2 9.99 -15.62 -9.22
C GLY A 2 9.83 -14.19 -9.69
N ASP A 3 10.15 -13.96 -10.96
CA ASP A 3 9.71 -12.75 -11.65
C ASP A 3 8.19 -12.84 -11.85
N HIS A 4 7.46 -11.93 -11.21
CA HIS A 4 6.00 -11.87 -11.23
C HIS A 4 5.47 -10.65 -12.00
N ALA A 5 6.36 -9.91 -12.67
CA ALA A 5 6.02 -8.71 -13.42
C ALA A 5 4.94 -8.98 -14.48
N ASP A 6 4.94 -10.17 -15.09
CA ASP A 6 4.01 -10.58 -16.15
C ASP A 6 2.67 -11.16 -15.65
N LEU A 7 2.43 -11.24 -14.33
CA LEU A 7 1.15 -11.73 -13.81
C LEU A 7 -0.01 -10.86 -14.30
N ALA A 8 -1.07 -11.50 -14.79
CA ALA A 8 -2.29 -10.81 -15.17
C ALA A 8 -2.96 -10.17 -13.95
N ALA A 9 -3.77 -9.12 -14.16
CA ALA A 9 -4.61 -8.57 -13.11
C ALA A 9 -5.49 -9.68 -12.51
N GLY A 10 -5.51 -9.78 -11.18
CA GLY A 10 -6.23 -10.81 -10.44
C GLY A 10 -5.42 -12.07 -10.08
N GLN A 11 -4.17 -12.17 -10.52
CA GLN A 11 -3.27 -13.24 -10.07
C GLN A 11 -2.42 -12.75 -8.88
N ILE A 12 -2.54 -13.43 -7.75
CA ILE A 12 -1.75 -13.18 -6.54
C ILE A 12 -0.73 -14.31 -6.42
N PRO A 13 0.59 -14.02 -6.27
CA PRO A 13 1.55 -15.07 -6.00
C PRO A 13 1.25 -15.73 -4.63
N PRO A 14 1.29 -17.08 -4.54
CA PRO A 14 0.87 -17.81 -3.33
C PRO A 14 1.51 -17.34 -2.03
N GLU A 15 2.76 -16.88 -2.07
CA GLU A 15 3.47 -16.36 -0.91
C GLU A 15 2.85 -15.09 -0.31
N PHE A 16 2.04 -14.33 -1.07
CA PHE A 16 1.34 -13.13 -0.61
C PHE A 16 -0.05 -13.44 -0.03
N GLU A 17 -0.69 -14.53 -0.43
CA GLU A 17 -2.11 -14.81 -0.17
C GLU A 17 -2.46 -14.76 1.32
N LYS A 18 -1.59 -15.28 2.20
CA LYS A 18 -1.84 -15.26 3.65
C LYS A 18 -1.71 -13.88 4.28
N TRP A 19 -0.87 -13.01 3.72
CA TRP A 19 -0.53 -11.72 4.33
C TRP A 19 -1.54 -10.63 3.99
N LEU A 20 -2.16 -10.69 2.82
CA LEU A 20 -3.18 -9.74 2.38
C LEU A 20 -4.37 -9.63 3.36
N PRO A 21 -5.02 -10.72 3.83
CA PRO A 21 -6.08 -10.63 4.82
C PRO A 21 -5.60 -10.17 6.20
N LEU A 22 -4.39 -10.56 6.63
CA LEU A 22 -3.80 -10.09 7.89
C LEU A 22 -3.56 -8.58 7.86
N SER A 23 -3.02 -8.08 6.75
CA SER A 23 -2.73 -6.66 6.57
C SER A 23 -4.00 -5.84 6.37
N ALA A 24 -5.01 -6.38 5.67
CA ALA A 24 -6.29 -5.72 5.48
C ALA A 24 -7.08 -5.55 6.79
N ALA A 25 -6.85 -6.40 7.80
CA ALA A 25 -7.50 -6.28 9.10
C ALA A 25 -7.03 -5.07 9.94
N GLN A 26 -6.00 -4.33 9.49
CA GLN A 26 -5.41 -3.23 10.26
C GLN A 26 -6.30 -1.98 10.33
N CYS A 27 -7.11 -1.70 9.31
CA CYS A 27 -8.10 -0.61 9.33
C CYS A 27 -9.22 -0.82 8.31
N ARG A 28 -10.34 -0.12 8.51
CA ARG A 28 -11.58 -0.32 7.73
C ARG A 28 -11.48 0.08 6.25
N GLU A 29 -10.51 0.92 5.89
CA GLU A 29 -10.29 1.38 4.52
C GLU A 29 -9.60 0.31 3.64
N LEU A 30 -9.01 -0.72 4.26
CA LEU A 30 -8.29 -1.75 3.55
C LEU A 30 -9.14 -2.99 3.26
N CYS A 31 -8.91 -3.55 2.09
CA CYS A 31 -9.30 -4.91 1.75
C CYS A 31 -8.15 -5.62 1.03
N PRO A 32 -8.12 -6.97 1.02
CA PRO A 32 -7.07 -7.74 0.35
C PRO A 32 -6.87 -7.37 -1.12
N ALA A 33 -7.98 -7.11 -1.82
CA ALA A 33 -7.99 -6.74 -3.23
C ALA A 33 -7.27 -5.41 -3.51
N ILE A 34 -7.47 -4.39 -2.66
CA ILE A 34 -6.78 -3.09 -2.79
C ILE A 34 -5.28 -3.24 -2.52
N LEU A 35 -4.90 -3.99 -1.49
CA LEU A 35 -3.48 -4.23 -1.17
C LEU A 35 -2.78 -4.99 -2.31
N ALA A 36 -3.42 -6.02 -2.86
CA ALA A 36 -2.88 -6.80 -3.98
C ALA A 36 -2.73 -5.94 -5.24
N ALA A 37 -3.75 -5.17 -5.61
CA ALA A 37 -3.68 -4.25 -6.73
C ALA A 37 -2.58 -3.19 -6.54
N GLN A 38 -2.41 -2.69 -5.31
CA GLN A 38 -1.35 -1.76 -4.97
C GLN A 38 0.03 -2.40 -5.10
N LEU A 39 0.27 -3.60 -4.55
CA LEU A 39 1.54 -4.33 -4.72
C LEU A 39 1.86 -4.61 -6.19
N LYS A 40 0.86 -4.94 -7.00
CA LYS A 40 1.03 -5.08 -8.45
C LYS A 40 1.48 -3.75 -9.07
N GLN A 41 0.85 -2.63 -8.69
CA GLN A 41 1.20 -1.31 -9.21
C GLN A 41 2.59 -0.85 -8.76
N GLU A 42 3.02 -1.21 -7.54
CA GLU A 42 4.32 -0.82 -6.99
C GLU A 42 5.48 -1.60 -7.62
N SER A 43 5.38 -2.93 -7.65
CA SER A 43 6.51 -3.79 -8.03
C SER A 43 6.15 -4.89 -9.01
N GLY A 44 4.88 -5.06 -9.34
CA GLY A 44 4.42 -6.26 -10.03
C GLY A 44 4.66 -7.54 -9.20
N PHE A 45 4.75 -7.43 -7.87
CA PHE A 45 5.21 -8.49 -6.97
C PHE A 45 6.67 -8.92 -7.18
N THR A 46 7.51 -8.04 -7.71
CA THR A 46 8.92 -8.33 -7.98
C THR A 46 9.81 -7.94 -6.80
N VAL A 47 10.64 -8.89 -6.35
CA VAL A 47 11.57 -8.71 -5.25
C VAL A 47 12.80 -7.88 -5.67
N GLY A 48 13.38 -7.13 -4.74
CA GLY A 48 14.68 -6.47 -4.94
C GLY A 48 14.64 -5.21 -5.81
N LEU A 49 13.45 -4.74 -6.20
CA LEU A 49 13.33 -3.51 -7.00
C LEU A 49 13.71 -2.29 -6.18
N THR A 50 14.45 -1.38 -6.82
CA THR A 50 14.74 -0.04 -6.31
C THR A 50 14.44 0.99 -7.39
N SER A 51 13.55 1.95 -7.10
CA SER A 51 13.21 3.03 -8.04
C SER A 51 14.32 4.09 -8.12
N PRO A 52 14.31 4.98 -9.13
CA PRO A 52 15.23 6.14 -9.19
C PRO A 52 15.16 7.05 -7.96
N SER A 53 14.00 7.10 -7.30
CA SER A 53 13.78 7.86 -6.06
C SER A 53 14.26 7.12 -4.81
N GLY A 54 14.80 5.91 -4.96
CA GLY A 54 15.32 5.08 -3.87
C GLY A 54 14.25 4.26 -3.12
N ALA A 55 13.05 4.15 -3.69
CA ALA A 55 11.96 3.36 -3.11
C ALA A 55 12.23 1.86 -3.31
N GLN A 56 12.01 1.03 -2.29
CA GLN A 56 12.54 -0.34 -2.24
C GLN A 56 11.47 -1.41 -2.02
N GLY A 57 11.75 -2.59 -2.59
CA GLY A 57 11.04 -3.83 -2.30
C GLY A 57 9.62 -3.88 -2.86
N TYR A 58 8.82 -4.81 -2.35
CA TYR A 58 7.52 -5.15 -2.94
C TYR A 58 6.51 -3.99 -2.94
N ALA A 59 6.55 -3.18 -1.89
CA ALA A 59 5.64 -2.04 -1.71
C ALA A 59 6.32 -0.70 -2.02
N GLN A 60 7.53 -0.71 -2.63
CA GLN A 60 8.27 0.50 -3.03
C GLN A 60 8.30 1.59 -1.95
N PHE A 61 8.74 1.24 -0.75
CA PHE A 61 8.86 2.21 0.33
C PHE A 61 10.12 3.06 0.17
N LEU A 62 9.98 4.38 0.29
CA LEU A 62 11.14 5.26 0.49
C LEU A 62 11.79 4.97 1.86
N PRO A 63 13.13 5.11 2.00
CA PRO A 63 13.84 4.75 3.23
C PRO A 63 13.31 5.46 4.48
N GLY A 64 12.92 6.73 4.36
CA GLY A 64 12.36 7.50 5.49
C GLY A 64 11.02 6.93 5.98
N THR A 65 10.15 6.51 5.06
CA THR A 65 8.88 5.85 5.40
C THR A 65 9.13 4.45 5.96
N TRP A 66 10.05 3.69 5.36
CA TRP A 66 10.41 2.36 5.87
C TRP A 66 10.92 2.41 7.31
N ALA A 67 11.73 3.42 7.66
CA ALA A 67 12.23 3.60 9.03
C ALA A 67 11.13 3.75 10.08
N SER A 68 9.92 4.18 9.69
CA SER A 68 8.76 4.33 10.58
C SER A 68 7.77 3.17 10.51
N TYR A 69 7.62 2.51 9.35
CA TYR A 69 6.54 1.54 9.11
C TYR A 69 7.02 0.12 8.78
N GLY A 70 8.30 -0.06 8.47
CA GLY A 70 8.93 -1.35 8.21
C GLY A 70 9.30 -2.02 9.53
N TYR A 71 8.70 -3.17 9.82
CA TYR A 71 9.00 -3.95 11.02
C TYR A 71 9.13 -5.41 10.62
N PRO A 72 10.04 -6.18 11.27
CA PRO A 72 10.00 -7.62 11.13
C PRO A 72 8.71 -8.15 11.77
N VAL A 73 8.05 -9.10 11.12
CA VAL A 73 6.83 -9.75 11.63
C VAL A 73 6.95 -11.26 11.77
N ASP A 74 6.18 -11.84 12.69
CA ASP A 74 6.00 -13.29 12.78
C ASP A 74 4.95 -13.79 11.77
N GLU A 75 4.67 -15.11 11.78
CA GLU A 75 3.72 -15.72 10.85
C GLU A 75 2.27 -15.24 11.01
N ALA A 76 1.93 -14.63 12.14
CA ALA A 76 0.62 -14.02 12.40
C ALA A 76 0.60 -12.52 12.06
N GLY A 77 1.68 -11.96 11.54
CA GLY A 77 1.82 -10.54 11.20
C GLY A 77 2.11 -9.65 12.42
N GLN A 78 2.46 -10.22 13.57
CA GLN A 78 2.79 -9.46 14.77
C GLN A 78 4.23 -8.95 14.69
N VAL A 79 4.45 -7.69 15.10
CA VAL A 79 5.77 -7.07 15.12
C VAL A 79 6.68 -7.77 16.12
N THR A 80 7.88 -8.17 15.68
CA THR A 80 8.88 -8.89 16.49
C THR A 80 10.15 -8.09 16.78
N GLY A 81 10.27 -6.89 16.23
CA GLY A 81 11.48 -6.06 16.33
C GLY A 81 11.21 -4.57 16.21
N PRO A 82 12.27 -3.74 16.25
CA PRO A 82 12.11 -2.29 16.22
C PRO A 82 11.71 -1.77 14.83
N ALA A 83 11.23 -0.53 14.78
CA ALA A 83 10.92 0.16 13.54
C ALA A 83 12.18 0.28 12.65
N GLY A 84 11.98 0.12 11.35
CA GLY A 84 13.03 0.11 10.33
C GLY A 84 13.85 -1.19 10.25
N ALA A 85 13.63 -2.17 11.14
CA ALA A 85 14.43 -3.40 11.17
C ALA A 85 13.85 -4.53 10.30
N GLY A 86 12.69 -4.34 9.68
CA GLY A 86 12.16 -5.30 8.72
C GLY A 86 12.93 -5.28 7.39
N ASP A 87 12.72 -6.29 6.56
CA ASP A 87 13.24 -6.36 5.19
C ASP A 87 12.15 -5.96 4.17
N PRO A 88 12.33 -4.91 3.35
CA PRO A 88 11.35 -4.55 2.30
C PRO A 88 11.20 -5.63 1.21
N ASN A 89 12.09 -6.61 1.17
CA ASN A 89 12.05 -7.77 0.29
C ASN A 89 11.51 -9.05 0.96
N ASP A 90 11.19 -9.00 2.25
CA ASP A 90 10.38 -10.04 2.89
C ASP A 90 8.90 -9.74 2.63
N VAL A 91 8.14 -10.78 2.26
CA VAL A 91 6.74 -10.62 1.88
C VAL A 91 5.89 -10.21 3.08
N GLY A 92 6.11 -10.79 4.25
CA GLY A 92 5.36 -10.48 5.46
C GLY A 92 5.63 -9.06 5.93
N ASP A 93 6.90 -8.69 6.03
CA ASP A 93 7.32 -7.36 6.45
C ASP A 93 6.76 -6.28 5.52
N ALA A 94 6.89 -6.47 4.21
CA ALA A 94 6.44 -5.51 3.20
C ALA A 94 4.92 -5.35 3.16
N VAL A 95 4.16 -6.45 3.15
CA VAL A 95 2.69 -6.42 3.06
C VAL A 95 2.08 -5.84 4.35
N MET A 96 2.62 -6.22 5.51
CA MET A 96 2.15 -5.66 6.78
C MET A 96 2.53 -4.18 6.91
N ALA A 97 3.71 -3.77 6.45
CA ALA A 97 4.13 -2.36 6.41
C ALA A 97 3.24 -1.52 5.47
N GLN A 98 2.88 -2.06 4.31
CA GLN A 98 1.95 -1.42 3.38
C GLN A 98 0.62 -1.11 4.04
N GLY A 99 0.03 -2.08 4.75
CA GLY A 99 -1.20 -1.85 5.50
C GLY A 99 -1.03 -0.81 6.60
N ARG A 100 0.03 -0.87 7.41
CA ARG A 100 0.31 0.14 8.45
C ARG A 100 0.37 1.54 7.89
N TYR A 101 1.10 1.73 6.79
CA TYR A 101 1.27 3.06 6.20
C TYR A 101 -0.03 3.56 5.56
N ASN A 102 -0.77 2.71 4.84
CA ASN A 102 -2.10 3.05 4.34
C ASN A 102 -3.04 3.48 5.47
N CYS A 103 -3.10 2.74 6.58
CA CYS A 103 -3.93 3.10 7.72
C CYS A 103 -3.50 4.43 8.36
N ALA A 104 -2.20 4.68 8.51
CA ALA A 104 -1.68 5.95 9.01
C ALA A 104 -2.04 7.13 8.09
N VAL A 105 -1.99 6.92 6.77
CA VAL A 105 -2.45 7.92 5.79
C VAL A 105 -3.96 8.15 5.95
N ALA A 106 -4.77 7.10 6.00
CA ALA A 106 -6.22 7.21 6.18
C ALA A 106 -6.57 7.98 7.47
N ASP A 107 -5.92 7.66 8.59
CA ASP A 107 -6.07 8.36 9.87
C ASP A 107 -5.69 9.83 9.79
N THR A 108 -4.59 10.15 9.10
CA THR A 108 -4.13 11.53 8.91
C THR A 108 -5.14 12.38 8.12
N LEU A 109 -5.85 11.77 7.17
CA LEU A 109 -6.81 12.46 6.30
C LEU A 109 -8.22 12.52 6.90
N ARG A 110 -8.55 11.60 7.80
CA ARG A 110 -9.89 11.41 8.38
C ARG A 110 -10.51 12.71 8.93
N PRO A 111 -9.82 13.55 9.74
CA PRO A 111 -10.42 14.79 10.24
C PRO A 111 -10.76 15.79 9.13
N GLY A 112 -9.95 15.83 8.06
CA GLY A 112 -10.20 16.67 6.90
C GLY A 112 -11.42 16.20 6.10
N ILE A 113 -11.59 14.88 5.96
CA ILE A 113 -12.76 14.27 5.31
C ILE A 113 -14.03 14.56 6.13
N GLU A 114 -13.99 14.31 7.44
CA GLU A 114 -15.14 14.47 8.34
C GLU A 114 -15.60 15.93 8.47
N SER A 115 -14.67 16.89 8.40
CA SER A 115 -14.99 18.31 8.39
C SER A 115 -15.43 18.85 7.02
N GLY A 116 -15.29 18.07 5.95
CA GLY A 116 -15.53 18.49 4.57
C GLY A 116 -14.42 19.35 3.95
N ALA A 117 -13.30 19.55 4.65
CA ALA A 117 -12.12 20.24 4.11
C ALA A 117 -11.39 19.42 3.03
N ILE A 118 -11.53 18.09 3.06
CA ILE A 118 -11.04 17.17 2.04
C ILE A 118 -12.24 16.44 1.44
N SER A 119 -12.38 16.49 0.12
CA SER A 119 -13.44 15.81 -0.61
C SER A 119 -12.89 14.66 -1.46
N GLY A 120 -13.56 13.51 -1.40
CA GLY A 120 -13.22 12.33 -2.17
C GLY A 120 -13.63 11.04 -1.47
N ASP A 121 -13.54 9.93 -2.20
CA ASP A 121 -13.68 8.59 -1.61
C ASP A 121 -12.50 8.32 -0.64
N PRO A 122 -12.76 7.83 0.60
CA PRO A 122 -11.69 7.61 1.57
C PRO A 122 -10.58 6.66 1.11
N VAL A 123 -10.91 5.60 0.34
CA VAL A 123 -9.92 4.66 -0.18
C VAL A 123 -9.09 5.33 -1.27
N ALA A 124 -9.72 6.09 -2.17
CA ALA A 124 -9.02 6.86 -3.19
C ALA A 124 -8.07 7.91 -2.59
N LEU A 125 -8.48 8.60 -1.53
CA LEU A 125 -7.67 9.59 -0.83
C LEU A 125 -6.50 8.95 -0.08
N MET A 126 -6.71 7.78 0.52
CA MET A 126 -5.66 6.97 1.14
C MET A 126 -4.59 6.56 0.11
N LEU A 127 -5.00 6.02 -1.04
CA LEU A 127 -4.09 5.65 -2.13
C LEU A 127 -3.33 6.87 -2.67
N ALA A 128 -4.02 8.00 -2.82
CA ALA A 128 -3.38 9.26 -3.20
C ALA A 128 -2.33 9.71 -2.19
N GLY A 129 -2.64 9.58 -0.89
CA GLY A 129 -1.71 9.92 0.19
C GLY A 129 -0.55 8.93 0.32
N TYR A 130 -0.71 7.67 -0.09
CA TYR A 130 0.39 6.70 -0.17
C TYR A 130 1.40 7.10 -1.26
N ASN A 131 0.91 7.44 -2.46
CA ASN A 131 1.77 7.79 -3.60
C ASN A 131 2.35 9.21 -3.52
N ALA A 132 1.53 10.21 -3.16
CA ALA A 132 1.94 11.63 -3.16
C ALA A 132 2.26 12.19 -1.75
N GLY A 133 2.01 11.42 -0.70
CA GLY A 133 2.05 11.87 0.69
C GLY A 133 0.72 12.49 1.17
N PRO A 134 0.33 12.29 2.43
CA PRO A 134 -0.93 12.82 2.97
C PRO A 134 -0.97 14.36 3.00
N GLY A 135 0.18 15.01 3.14
CA GLY A 135 0.28 16.47 3.11
C GLY A 135 -0.15 17.08 1.78
N ALA A 136 0.12 16.41 0.66
CA ALA A 136 -0.36 16.85 -0.65
C ALA A 136 -1.88 16.76 -0.74
N VAL A 137 -2.47 15.66 -0.26
CA VAL A 137 -3.93 15.49 -0.23
C VAL A 137 -4.60 16.58 0.63
N GLN A 138 -4.02 16.90 1.79
CA GLN A 138 -4.49 17.98 2.65
C GLN A 138 -4.38 19.35 1.96
N GLN A 139 -3.24 19.63 1.32
CA GLN A 139 -3.00 20.90 0.62
C GLN A 139 -4.01 21.14 -0.51
N PHE A 140 -4.36 20.09 -1.26
CA PHE A 140 -5.28 20.19 -2.40
C PHE A 140 -6.75 19.94 -2.02
N GLY A 141 -7.05 19.55 -0.78
CA GLY A 141 -8.41 19.23 -0.35
C GLY A 141 -9.02 18.01 -1.05
N GLY A 142 -8.19 17.10 -1.53
CA GLY A 142 -8.59 15.94 -2.34
C GLY A 142 -7.39 15.30 -3.06
N THR A 143 -7.64 14.44 -4.04
CA THR A 143 -6.56 13.87 -4.86
C THR A 143 -5.78 14.99 -5.56
N PRO A 144 -4.46 15.11 -5.37
CA PRO A 144 -3.68 16.20 -5.97
C PRO A 144 -3.67 16.11 -7.50
N PRO A 145 -3.46 17.23 -8.22
CA PRO A 145 -3.43 17.28 -9.68
C PRO A 145 -2.10 16.76 -10.27
N TYR A 146 -1.58 15.67 -9.70
CA TYR A 146 -0.39 14.98 -10.19
C TYR A 146 -0.85 13.83 -11.07
N ALA A 147 -0.45 13.84 -12.34
CA ALA A 147 -0.87 12.84 -13.31
C ALA A 147 -0.54 11.42 -12.84
N GLU A 148 0.63 11.22 -12.25
CA GLU A 148 1.05 9.95 -11.65
C GLU A 148 0.07 9.47 -10.56
N THR A 149 -0.26 10.34 -9.61
CA THR A 149 -1.16 10.00 -8.49
C THR A 149 -2.59 9.73 -8.95
N GLN A 150 -3.11 10.52 -9.89
CA GLN A 150 -4.45 10.29 -10.44
C GLN A 150 -4.53 8.95 -11.17
N ASN A 151 -3.49 8.62 -11.96
CA ASN A 151 -3.38 7.33 -12.64
C ASN A 151 -3.23 6.18 -11.65
N TYR A 152 -2.43 6.36 -10.59
CA TYR A 152 -2.23 5.38 -9.54
C TYR A 152 -3.54 5.01 -8.85
N VAL A 153 -4.31 6.02 -8.41
CA VAL A 153 -5.63 5.83 -7.79
C VAL A 153 -6.59 5.11 -8.76
N THR A 154 -6.68 5.59 -10.00
CA THR A 154 -7.59 5.02 -11.01
C THR A 154 -7.24 3.57 -11.33
N THR A 155 -5.96 3.25 -11.46
CA THR A 155 -5.49 1.91 -11.80
C THR A 155 -5.78 0.92 -10.67
N ILE A 156 -5.44 1.28 -9.43
CA ILE A 156 -5.65 0.39 -8.28
C ILE A 156 -7.13 0.17 -8.03
N THR A 157 -7.94 1.23 -7.99
CA THR A 157 -9.39 1.09 -7.76
C THR A 157 -10.09 0.35 -8.90
N GLY A 158 -9.67 0.54 -10.15
CA GLY A 158 -10.22 -0.15 -11.31
C GLY A 158 -9.81 -1.63 -11.42
N THR A 159 -8.63 -2.00 -10.91
CA THR A 159 -8.12 -3.38 -10.99
C THR A 159 -8.33 -4.20 -9.72
N ALA A 160 -8.61 -3.57 -8.58
CA ALA A 160 -8.83 -4.25 -7.30
C ALA A 160 -9.87 -5.37 -7.40
N ALA A 161 -11.00 -5.15 -8.09
CA ALA A 161 -12.03 -6.17 -8.25
C ALA A 161 -11.53 -7.47 -8.93
N ALA A 162 -10.45 -7.42 -9.72
CA ALA A 162 -9.86 -8.63 -10.29
C ALA A 162 -9.14 -9.48 -9.22
N TYR A 163 -8.68 -8.86 -8.14
CA TYR A 163 -7.99 -9.48 -7.01
C TYR A 163 -8.93 -9.89 -5.87
N ASP A 164 -10.25 -9.84 -6.09
CA ASP A 164 -11.19 -10.47 -5.17
C ASP A 164 -10.88 -11.96 -5.13
N LEU A 165 -10.06 -12.35 -4.15
CA LEU A 165 -9.92 -13.71 -3.66
C LEU A 165 -11.36 -14.20 -3.51
N ALA A 166 -11.78 -15.09 -4.40
CA ALA A 166 -13.18 -15.41 -4.65
C ALA A 166 -14.04 -15.47 -3.37
N ARG A 167 -15.25 -14.90 -3.45
CA ARG A 167 -16.34 -15.19 -2.51
C ARG A 167 -16.45 -16.68 -2.20
#